data_AF-M6GDM0-F1
#
_entry.id   AF-M6GDM0-F1
#
_cell.length_a   1.000
_cell.length_b   1.000
_cell.length_c   1.000
_cell.angle_alpha   90.00
_cell.angle_beta   90.00
_cell.angle_gamma   90.00
#
_symmetry.space_group_name_H-M   'P 1'
#
loop_
_entity.id
_entity.type
_entity.pdbx_description
1 polymer ?
#
loop_
_entity_poly.entity_id
_entity_poly.type
_entity_poly.pdbx_seq_one_letter_code
_entity_poly.pdbx_strand_id
1 'polypeptide(L)'
;MLEITGNDISILRDDELRDLIGLLCEAEVRSLGYSEAIVTWGGHQDAPDGGVDVRVAFENNFNFESYIPRGKTIFQVKKTDMTESKIRKEMLHNDFLKPTIRELEAISGSYIIVSISASLSDSLLSKRRIKMEEIVEQSIPKHNLKLDYYDQGRVAAWVRSHPSLILWVRQKINKPLRGWFPFANWTNSQNGKEDEYLIDNQIRIKSDAISNLEGFFVVDGINELRSKLQIPGSIIRLIGLSGVGKTRLVQALFDQRIGIGPLNQFIAYYADTGNDPDPSPLDLLHQLISLDKKFIIVIDNCSSLLHRKLSSMITSRQNQGCLITVEYDIRDDQPDETDVYKLEPASSDLIEQLLKSRFEYIHEINVRKIVEFSGGNARIAIALANTIVKGKKITILRDEDLFERLFYQRHSQSHSLLRSAEICSLIYSFDIRTREGNELEINLLSKLASKSLEDLFSDISELRRRDLIQQRGFWRAVLPHAIANRLAIRALENIPMDNILNIFENGGSVRLLLSFSRRLGFLHESPYSNNIANKWFSFGGMLHNLSELGSIKRSILRNVAPIVPGIVLDTIEKTASTTPDAFFLFRMKTVKR
;
A
#
# COMPACT_ATOMS: atom_id res chain seq x y z
N MET A 1 11.73 17.71 4.57
CA MET A 1 11.82 16.63 3.56
C MET A 1 10.76 16.80 2.47
N LEU A 2 9.54 17.24 2.83
CA LEU A 2 8.54 17.75 1.89
C LEU A 2 8.85 19.20 1.46
N GLU A 3 9.99 19.38 0.78
CA GLU A 3 10.38 20.68 0.22
C GLU A 3 10.37 20.64 -1.31
N ILE A 4 9.88 21.73 -1.90
CA ILE A 4 9.88 21.96 -3.33
C ILE A 4 10.12 23.45 -3.60
N THR A 5 10.96 23.72 -4.60
CA THR A 5 11.33 25.09 -5.01
C THR A 5 10.94 25.34 -6.46
N GLY A 6 10.98 26.60 -6.90
CA GLY A 6 10.76 26.94 -8.32
C GLY A 6 11.75 26.22 -9.25
N ASN A 7 12.98 26.00 -8.79
CA ASN A 7 13.99 25.27 -9.56
C ASN A 7 13.64 23.78 -9.73
N ASP A 8 12.91 23.18 -8.80
CA ASP A 8 12.43 21.81 -8.98
C ASP A 8 11.28 21.76 -9.98
N ILE A 9 10.40 22.78 -9.99
CA ILE A 9 9.33 22.91 -10.98
C ILE A 9 9.89 23.10 -12.39
N SER A 10 10.98 23.86 -12.56
CA SER A 10 11.55 24.14 -13.88
C SER A 10 12.16 22.91 -14.59
N ILE A 11 12.43 21.83 -13.85
CA ILE A 11 12.93 20.57 -14.40
C ILE A 11 11.85 19.81 -15.18
N LEU A 12 10.57 19.99 -14.82
CA LEU A 12 9.45 19.26 -15.42
C LEU A 12 9.41 19.42 -16.94
N ARG A 13 9.05 18.36 -17.66
CA ARG A 13 8.76 18.42 -19.10
C ARG A 13 7.48 19.21 -19.36
N ASP A 14 7.26 19.56 -20.62
CA ASP A 14 6.11 20.40 -21.01
C ASP A 14 4.77 19.66 -20.78
N ASP A 15 4.72 18.37 -21.07
CA ASP A 15 3.61 17.46 -20.70
C ASP A 15 3.40 17.42 -19.18
N GLU A 16 4.47 17.21 -18.42
CA GLU A 16 4.40 17.09 -16.96
C GLU A 16 3.99 18.40 -16.27
N LEU A 17 4.36 19.55 -16.83
CA LEU A 17 3.93 20.83 -16.29
C LEU A 17 2.42 21.03 -16.47
N ARG A 18 1.87 20.66 -17.65
CA ARG A 18 0.42 20.72 -17.89
C ARG A 18 -0.31 19.80 -16.93
N ASP A 19 0.17 18.57 -16.77
CA ASP A 19 -0.37 17.62 -15.80
C ASP A 19 -0.35 18.19 -14.38
N LEU A 20 0.75 18.84 -13.98
CA LEU A 20 0.85 19.46 -12.67
C LEU A 20 -0.19 20.56 -12.46
N ILE A 21 -0.40 21.45 -13.44
CA ILE A 21 -1.41 22.50 -13.32
C ILE A 21 -2.82 21.92 -13.27
N GLY A 22 -3.11 20.88 -14.05
CA GLY A 22 -4.37 20.15 -13.97
C GLY A 22 -4.61 19.57 -12.57
N LEU A 23 -3.64 18.81 -12.04
CA LEU A 23 -3.69 18.22 -10.71
C LEU A 23 -3.79 19.28 -9.59
N LEU A 24 -3.13 20.42 -9.73
CA LEU A 24 -3.24 21.53 -8.78
C LEU A 24 -4.63 22.15 -8.80
N CYS A 25 -5.23 22.31 -9.98
CA CYS A 25 -6.62 22.78 -10.08
C CYS A 25 -7.59 21.81 -9.43
N GLU A 26 -7.44 20.51 -9.68
CA GLU A 26 -8.25 19.46 -9.05
C GLU A 26 -8.10 19.46 -7.52
N ALA A 27 -6.87 19.56 -7.02
CA ALA A 27 -6.58 19.62 -5.59
C ALA A 27 -7.18 20.87 -4.92
N GLU A 28 -7.09 22.02 -5.57
CA GLU A 28 -7.66 23.28 -5.10
C GLU A 28 -9.19 23.18 -5.02
N VAL A 29 -9.84 22.74 -6.10
CA VAL A 29 -11.30 22.57 -6.19
C VAL A 29 -11.81 21.59 -5.13
N ARG A 30 -11.11 20.46 -4.93
CA ARG A 30 -11.42 19.50 -3.87
C ARG A 30 -11.27 20.09 -2.47
N SER A 31 -10.24 20.91 -2.25
CA SER A 31 -10.03 21.58 -0.96
C SER A 31 -11.18 22.55 -0.62
N LEU A 32 -11.83 23.11 -1.64
CA LEU A 32 -13.02 23.95 -1.54
C LEU A 32 -14.33 23.14 -1.43
N GLY A 33 -14.27 21.80 -1.46
CA GLY A 33 -15.44 20.92 -1.32
C GLY A 33 -16.20 20.61 -2.62
N TYR A 34 -15.64 20.96 -3.79
CA TYR A 34 -16.27 20.73 -5.08
C TYR A 34 -15.74 19.46 -5.78
N SER A 35 -16.46 19.00 -6.80
CA SER A 35 -16.06 17.85 -7.63
C SER A 35 -14.94 18.23 -8.61
N GLU A 36 -14.00 17.32 -8.84
CA GLU A 36 -12.92 17.46 -9.84
C GLU A 36 -13.46 17.57 -11.28
N ALA A 37 -14.69 17.10 -11.53
CA ALA A 37 -15.33 17.12 -12.84
C ALA A 37 -15.48 18.54 -13.46
N ILE A 38 -15.36 19.60 -12.65
CA ILE A 38 -15.37 20.98 -13.15
C ILE A 38 -14.03 21.44 -13.72
N VAL A 39 -12.99 20.63 -13.56
CA VAL A 39 -11.66 20.84 -14.13
C VAL A 39 -11.55 19.99 -15.40
N THR A 40 -11.07 20.59 -16.49
CA THR A 40 -10.87 19.90 -17.76
C THR A 40 -9.44 20.15 -18.24
N TRP A 41 -8.70 19.07 -18.46
CA TRP A 41 -7.34 19.04 -18.98
C TRP A 41 -7.03 17.65 -19.57
N GLY A 42 -5.97 17.51 -20.37
CA GLY A 42 -5.54 16.21 -20.91
C GLY A 42 -5.89 15.90 -22.37
N GLY A 43 -6.18 16.91 -23.20
CA GLY A 43 -6.33 16.75 -24.65
C GLY A 43 -4.98 16.66 -25.39
N HIS A 44 -4.93 15.89 -26.49
CA HIS A 44 -3.81 15.97 -27.45
C HIS A 44 -3.68 17.40 -27.99
N GLN A 45 -2.45 17.82 -28.32
CA GLN A 45 -2.12 19.19 -28.78
C GLN A 45 -2.92 19.62 -30.03
N ASP A 46 -3.51 18.65 -30.75
CA ASP A 46 -4.28 18.83 -31.98
C ASP A 46 -5.80 18.69 -31.78
N ALA A 47 -6.29 18.58 -30.54
CA ALA A 47 -7.73 18.51 -30.27
C ALA A 47 -8.42 19.87 -30.54
N PRO A 48 -9.64 19.88 -31.11
CA PRO A 48 -10.37 21.09 -31.49
C PRO A 48 -10.91 21.94 -30.30
N ASP A 49 -10.35 21.78 -29.09
CA ASP A 49 -10.78 22.45 -27.85
C ASP A 49 -10.32 23.92 -27.73
N GLY A 50 -10.06 24.58 -28.86
CA GLY A 50 -9.67 26.00 -28.87
C GLY A 50 -8.27 26.29 -28.31
N GLY A 51 -7.42 25.27 -28.13
CA GLY A 51 -5.99 25.40 -27.82
C GLY A 51 -5.63 25.78 -26.39
N VAL A 52 -6.51 25.50 -25.43
CA VAL A 52 -6.33 25.80 -23.99
C VAL A 52 -5.84 24.56 -23.24
N ASP A 53 -4.88 24.73 -22.31
CA ASP A 53 -4.27 23.60 -21.59
C ASP A 53 -5.11 23.11 -20.40
N VAL A 54 -5.62 24.03 -19.55
CA VAL A 54 -6.45 23.68 -18.39
C VAL A 54 -7.61 24.68 -18.25
N ARG A 55 -8.81 24.15 -17.98
CA ARG A 55 -10.02 24.95 -17.74
C ARG A 55 -10.65 24.56 -16.42
N VAL A 56 -11.07 25.55 -15.64
CA VAL A 56 -11.87 25.38 -14.42
C VAL A 56 -13.17 26.14 -14.59
N ALA A 57 -14.30 25.47 -14.38
CA ALA A 57 -15.61 26.02 -14.65
C ALA A 57 -16.64 25.72 -13.56
N PHE A 58 -16.72 26.57 -12.54
CA PHE A 58 -17.80 26.56 -11.55
C PHE A 58 -19.12 27.02 -12.18
N GLU A 59 -20.27 26.50 -11.71
CA GLU A 59 -21.59 26.94 -12.19
C GLU A 59 -21.88 28.39 -11.82
N ASN A 60 -21.46 28.80 -10.62
CA ASN A 60 -21.64 30.14 -10.11
C ASN A 60 -20.31 30.93 -10.16
N ASN A 61 -20.42 32.23 -10.47
CA ASN A 61 -19.27 33.13 -10.44
C ASN A 61 -18.91 33.45 -8.98
N PHE A 62 -17.75 32.98 -8.55
CA PHE A 62 -17.17 33.29 -7.26
C PHE A 62 -15.83 34.02 -7.45
N ASN A 63 -15.50 34.86 -6.48
CA ASN A 63 -14.15 35.38 -6.29
C ASN A 63 -13.52 34.62 -5.14
N PHE A 64 -12.52 33.82 -5.46
CA PHE A 64 -11.74 33.11 -4.44
C PHE A 64 -10.43 33.87 -4.21
N GLU A 65 -10.02 34.03 -2.95
CA GLU A 65 -8.62 34.32 -2.60
C GLU A 65 -7.81 33.02 -2.74
N SER A 66 -7.67 32.54 -3.97
CA SER A 66 -6.96 31.30 -4.28
C SER A 66 -6.12 31.43 -5.56
N TYR A 67 -5.44 30.34 -5.93
CA TYR A 67 -4.77 30.22 -7.23
C TYR A 67 -5.75 30.11 -8.42
N ILE A 68 -7.06 29.97 -8.15
CA ILE A 68 -8.14 30.02 -9.13
C ILE A 68 -9.00 31.25 -8.81
N PRO A 69 -8.70 32.43 -9.38
CA PRO A 69 -9.24 33.70 -8.89
C PRO A 69 -10.72 33.92 -9.22
N ARG A 70 -11.26 33.24 -10.24
CA ARG A 70 -12.66 33.39 -10.71
C ARG A 70 -13.31 32.03 -10.98
N GLY A 71 -14.63 32.00 -10.90
CA GLY A 71 -15.46 30.82 -11.18
C GLY A 71 -15.26 30.21 -12.58
N LYS A 72 -14.88 31.01 -13.58
CA LYS A 72 -14.47 30.53 -14.90
C LYS A 72 -13.01 30.95 -15.12
N THR A 73 -12.09 30.00 -15.13
CA THR A 73 -10.65 30.26 -15.23
C THR A 73 -10.01 29.37 -16.28
N ILE A 74 -9.19 29.96 -17.13
CA ILE A 74 -8.35 29.24 -18.10
C ILE A 74 -6.88 29.45 -17.73
N PHE A 75 -6.12 28.35 -17.69
CA PHE A 75 -4.66 28.38 -17.62
C PHE A 75 -4.08 27.96 -18.97
N GLN A 76 -3.19 28.81 -19.50
CA GLN A 76 -2.33 28.48 -20.63
C GLN A 76 -0.92 28.23 -20.11
N VAL A 77 -0.40 27.03 -20.34
CA VAL A 77 0.84 26.52 -19.77
C VAL A 77 1.93 26.51 -20.83
N LYS A 78 3.05 27.19 -20.56
CA LYS A 78 4.19 27.29 -21.47
C LYS A 78 5.49 27.03 -20.73
N LYS A 79 6.25 25.99 -21.11
CA LYS A 79 7.57 25.76 -20.52
C LYS A 79 8.59 26.86 -20.87
N THR A 80 8.50 27.44 -22.07
CA THR A 80 9.46 28.46 -22.53
C THR A 80 9.13 29.84 -21.99
N ASP A 81 10.13 30.73 -21.92
CA ASP A 81 9.91 32.11 -21.48
C ASP A 81 8.89 32.82 -22.36
N MET A 82 7.86 33.36 -21.71
CA MET A 82 6.78 34.13 -22.30
C MET A 82 7.13 35.62 -22.26
N THR A 83 8.00 36.02 -23.18
CA THR A 83 8.32 37.43 -23.45
C THR A 83 7.07 38.20 -23.87
N GLU A 84 7.07 39.52 -23.72
CA GLU A 84 5.95 40.38 -24.15
C GLU A 84 5.50 40.12 -25.60
N SER A 85 6.45 39.87 -26.51
CA SER A 85 6.17 39.52 -27.91
C SER A 85 5.50 38.15 -28.05
N LYS A 86 5.88 37.16 -27.23
CA LYS A 86 5.25 35.83 -27.22
C LYS A 86 3.89 35.85 -26.55
N ILE A 87 3.70 36.64 -25.48
CA ILE A 87 2.39 36.89 -24.87
C ILE A 87 1.44 37.47 -25.92
N ARG A 88 1.89 38.44 -26.71
CA ARG A 88 1.09 39.00 -27.81
C ARG A 88 0.68 37.94 -28.83
N LYS A 89 1.61 37.10 -29.28
CA LYS A 89 1.32 35.99 -30.21
C LYS A 89 0.43 34.90 -29.61
N GLU A 90 0.49 34.71 -28.30
CA GLU A 90 -0.34 33.73 -27.60
C GLU A 90 -1.77 34.21 -27.42
N MET A 91 -1.98 35.49 -27.11
CA MET A 91 -3.33 36.02 -26.87
C MET A 91 -4.06 36.44 -28.15
N LEU A 92 -3.31 36.73 -29.22
CA LEU A 92 -3.86 37.16 -30.51
C LEU A 92 -3.75 36.07 -31.58
N HIS A 93 -4.76 35.99 -32.44
CA HIS A 93 -4.75 35.23 -33.68
C HIS A 93 -5.16 36.15 -34.83
N ASN A 94 -4.28 36.35 -35.82
CA ASN A 94 -4.45 37.32 -36.91
C ASN A 94 -4.79 38.74 -36.39
N ASP A 95 -4.05 39.20 -35.36
CA ASP A 95 -4.25 40.48 -34.65
C ASP A 95 -5.59 40.65 -33.91
N PHE A 96 -6.47 39.64 -33.92
CA PHE A 96 -7.67 39.61 -33.10
C PHE A 96 -7.46 38.80 -31.83
N LEU A 97 -8.05 39.26 -30.71
CA LEU A 97 -8.07 38.50 -29.48
C LEU A 97 -8.68 37.10 -29.70
N LYS A 98 -8.01 36.05 -29.22
CA LYS A 98 -8.48 34.66 -29.37
C LYS A 98 -9.94 34.54 -28.87
N PRO A 99 -10.80 33.77 -29.58
CA PRO A 99 -12.21 33.61 -29.20
C PRO A 99 -12.40 33.16 -27.75
N THR A 100 -11.57 32.24 -27.27
CA THR A 100 -11.60 31.73 -25.89
C THR A 100 -11.41 32.83 -24.82
N ILE A 101 -10.59 33.85 -25.10
CA ILE A 101 -10.39 34.97 -24.18
C ILE A 101 -11.58 35.94 -24.22
N ARG A 102 -12.17 36.15 -25.41
CA ARG A 102 -13.42 36.94 -25.54
C ARG A 102 -14.59 36.29 -24.82
N GLU A 103 -14.72 34.97 -24.93
CA GLU A 103 -15.74 34.19 -24.22
C GLU A 103 -15.59 34.32 -22.70
N LEU A 104 -14.36 34.28 -22.18
CA LEU A 104 -14.10 34.51 -20.76
C LEU A 104 -14.47 35.93 -20.32
N GLU A 105 -14.21 36.94 -21.14
CA GLU A 105 -14.55 38.33 -20.82
C GLU A 105 -16.07 38.49 -20.66
N ALA A 106 -16.85 37.95 -21.59
CA ALA A 106 -18.31 38.00 -21.56
C ALA A 106 -18.94 37.41 -20.28
N ILE A 107 -18.23 36.48 -19.63
CA ILE A 107 -18.66 35.82 -18.39
C ILE A 107 -17.86 36.28 -17.16
N SER A 108 -17.06 37.33 -17.27
CA SER A 108 -16.21 37.87 -16.19
C SER A 108 -15.24 36.83 -15.58
N GLY A 109 -14.70 35.97 -16.45
CA GLY A 109 -13.76 34.91 -16.10
C GLY A 109 -12.33 35.39 -15.86
N SER A 110 -11.39 34.46 -15.86
CA SER A 110 -9.96 34.75 -15.76
C SER A 110 -9.12 33.96 -16.76
N TYR A 111 -8.05 34.60 -17.24
CA TYR A 111 -7.08 34.02 -18.15
C TYR A 111 -5.67 34.17 -17.56
N ILE A 112 -5.02 33.04 -17.31
CA ILE A 112 -3.76 32.96 -16.60
C ILE A 112 -2.71 32.31 -17.51
N ILE A 113 -1.57 32.97 -17.68
CA ILE A 113 -0.42 32.36 -18.35
C ILE A 113 0.52 31.80 -17.28
N VAL A 114 0.82 30.50 -17.37
CA VAL A 114 1.80 29.82 -16.52
C VAL A 114 3.08 29.62 -17.31
N SER A 115 4.22 30.11 -16.80
CA SER A 115 5.52 29.90 -17.44
C SER A 115 6.65 29.73 -16.45
N ILE A 116 7.40 28.63 -16.58
CA ILE A 116 8.38 28.16 -15.58
C ILE A 116 9.84 28.40 -15.99
N SER A 117 10.09 29.13 -17.08
CA SER A 117 11.43 29.31 -17.64
C SER A 117 12.41 30.09 -16.77
N ALA A 118 11.92 30.92 -15.85
CA ALA A 118 12.72 31.73 -14.95
C ALA A 118 11.91 32.14 -13.72
N SER A 119 12.59 32.35 -12.58
CA SER A 119 12.03 33.12 -11.47
C SER A 119 12.05 34.58 -11.88
N LEU A 120 10.88 35.17 -12.07
CA LEU A 120 10.79 36.56 -12.47
C LEU A 120 10.82 37.45 -11.23
N SER A 121 11.51 38.59 -11.31
CA SER A 121 11.38 39.63 -10.29
C SER A 121 9.98 40.24 -10.35
N ASP A 122 9.53 40.83 -9.24
CA ASP A 122 8.20 41.47 -9.15
C ASP A 122 7.97 42.52 -10.26
N SER A 123 9.03 43.24 -10.64
CA SER A 123 8.99 44.19 -11.76
C SER A 123 8.71 43.50 -13.09
N LEU A 124 9.36 42.37 -13.39
CA LEU A 124 9.15 41.63 -14.63
C LEU A 124 7.77 40.95 -14.66
N LEU A 125 7.31 40.39 -13.54
CA LEU A 125 5.95 39.84 -13.41
C LEU A 125 4.90 40.92 -13.69
N SER A 126 5.09 42.11 -13.10
CA SER A 126 4.22 43.26 -13.33
C SER A 126 4.22 43.68 -14.79
N LYS A 127 5.37 43.70 -15.47
CA LYS A 127 5.45 43.96 -16.92
C LYS A 127 4.68 42.93 -17.75
N ARG A 128 4.76 41.63 -17.41
CA ARG A 128 3.97 40.60 -18.12
C ARG A 128 2.47 40.82 -17.94
N ARG A 129 2.01 41.10 -16.71
CA ARG A 129 0.60 41.39 -16.41
C ARG A 129 0.10 42.64 -17.13
N ILE A 130 0.85 43.75 -17.05
CA ILE A 130 0.54 44.98 -17.78
C ILE A 130 0.43 44.69 -19.27
N LYS A 131 1.33 43.86 -19.82
CA LYS A 131 1.26 43.53 -21.24
C LYS A 131 0.01 42.76 -21.62
N MET A 132 -0.40 41.80 -20.78
CA MET A 132 -1.66 41.07 -20.99
C MET A 132 -2.85 42.03 -20.96
N GLU A 133 -2.87 42.96 -20.00
CA GLU A 133 -3.92 43.98 -19.87
C GLU A 133 -3.98 44.88 -21.10
N GLU A 134 -2.84 45.42 -21.55
CA GLU A 134 -2.75 46.27 -22.75
C GLU A 134 -3.35 45.58 -24.00
N ILE A 135 -3.11 44.28 -24.17
CA ILE A 135 -3.60 43.51 -25.32
C ILE A 135 -5.13 43.39 -25.29
N VAL A 136 -5.71 43.15 -24.12
CA VAL A 136 -7.16 42.99 -23.96
C VAL A 136 -7.83 44.36 -24.06
N GLU A 137 -7.30 45.39 -23.42
CA GLU A 137 -7.86 46.76 -23.45
C GLU A 137 -7.89 47.34 -24.88
N GLN A 138 -6.90 47.02 -25.72
CA GLN A 138 -6.89 47.38 -27.15
C GLN A 138 -8.07 46.78 -27.93
N SER A 139 -8.56 45.62 -27.49
CA SER A 139 -9.67 44.91 -28.15
C SER A 139 -11.03 45.19 -27.50
N ILE A 140 -11.06 45.30 -26.17
CA ILE A 140 -12.25 45.45 -25.33
C ILE A 140 -11.95 46.46 -24.21
N PRO A 141 -12.20 47.77 -24.44
CA PRO A 141 -12.04 48.78 -23.40
C PRO A 141 -12.95 48.52 -22.20
N LYS A 142 -12.45 48.72 -20.97
CA LYS A 142 -13.17 48.48 -19.71
C LYS A 142 -13.67 47.04 -19.52
N HIS A 143 -12.90 46.05 -19.98
CA HIS A 143 -13.22 44.64 -19.79
C HIS A 143 -13.32 44.24 -18.31
N ASN A 144 -14.09 43.18 -18.01
CA ASN A 144 -14.14 42.59 -16.66
C ASN A 144 -13.36 41.27 -16.53
N LEU A 145 -12.49 40.98 -17.49
CA LEU A 145 -11.61 39.81 -17.49
C LEU A 145 -10.49 39.96 -16.44
N LYS A 146 -10.27 38.93 -15.61
CA LYS A 146 -9.11 38.88 -14.69
C LYS A 146 -7.90 38.25 -15.37
N LEU A 147 -6.79 38.98 -15.46
CA LEU A 147 -5.53 38.49 -16.02
C LEU A 147 -4.49 38.25 -14.91
N ASP A 148 -3.71 37.17 -15.03
CA ASP A 148 -2.58 36.92 -14.14
C ASP A 148 -1.47 36.10 -14.85
N TYR A 149 -0.29 36.10 -14.25
CA TYR A 149 0.90 35.41 -14.75
C TYR A 149 1.57 34.64 -13.60
N TYR A 150 1.76 33.35 -13.78
CA TYR A 150 2.29 32.44 -12.76
C TYR A 150 3.69 31.97 -13.20
N ASP A 151 4.71 32.33 -12.43
CA ASP A 151 6.06 31.86 -12.65
C ASP A 151 6.38 30.59 -11.87
N GLN A 152 7.61 30.07 -12.02
CA GLN A 152 8.06 28.88 -11.29
C GLN A 152 7.94 29.03 -9.76
N GLY A 153 8.13 30.24 -9.22
CA GLY A 153 8.05 30.51 -7.79
C GLY A 153 6.62 30.40 -7.28
N ARG A 154 5.67 30.99 -8.02
CA ARG A 154 4.25 30.91 -7.70
C ARG A 154 3.69 29.50 -7.85
N VAL A 155 4.08 28.77 -8.90
CA VAL A 155 3.70 27.35 -9.05
C VAL A 155 4.26 26.51 -7.90
N ALA A 156 5.52 26.71 -7.51
CA ALA A 156 6.09 26.01 -6.36
C ALA A 156 5.35 26.35 -5.05
N ALA A 157 4.92 27.60 -4.86
CA ALA A 157 4.09 27.99 -3.72
C ALA A 157 2.71 27.29 -3.74
N TRP A 158 2.12 27.13 -4.91
CA TRP A 158 0.88 26.37 -5.09
C TRP A 158 1.08 24.89 -4.78
N VAL A 159 2.17 24.27 -5.24
CA VAL A 159 2.49 22.88 -4.87
C VAL A 159 2.67 22.74 -3.35
N ARG A 160 3.28 23.71 -2.66
CA ARG A 160 3.37 23.71 -1.19
C ARG A 160 2.02 23.88 -0.50
N SER A 161 1.00 24.44 -1.17
CA SER A 161 -0.35 24.48 -0.61
C SER A 161 -0.99 23.08 -0.58
N HIS A 162 -0.53 22.15 -1.42
CA HIS A 162 -1.01 20.77 -1.55
C HIS A 162 0.13 19.74 -1.39
N PRO A 163 0.59 19.45 -0.16
CA PRO A 163 1.87 18.76 0.05
C PRO A 163 1.94 17.32 -0.50
N SER A 164 0.82 16.65 -0.79
CA SER A 164 0.82 15.34 -1.43
C SER A 164 1.38 15.41 -2.86
N LEU A 165 1.13 16.51 -3.58
CA LEU A 165 1.63 16.76 -4.92
C LEU A 165 3.14 16.99 -4.94
N ILE A 166 3.76 17.33 -3.81
CA ILE A 166 5.23 17.33 -3.68
C ILE A 166 5.77 15.94 -4.00
N LEU A 167 5.13 14.86 -3.54
CA LEU A 167 5.56 13.49 -3.85
C LEU A 167 5.49 13.22 -5.36
N TRP A 168 4.42 13.68 -6.01
CA TRP A 168 4.24 13.53 -7.46
C TRP A 168 5.33 14.27 -8.24
N VAL A 169 5.58 15.55 -7.92
CA VAL A 169 6.62 16.35 -8.59
C VAL A 169 7.98 15.71 -8.40
N ARG A 170 8.30 15.28 -7.18
CA ARG A 170 9.57 14.62 -6.85
C ARG A 170 9.78 13.33 -7.62
N GLN A 171 8.73 12.54 -7.85
CA GLN A 171 8.80 11.35 -8.70
C GLN A 171 9.14 11.71 -10.15
N LYS A 172 8.50 12.75 -10.72
CA LYS A 172 8.74 13.19 -12.11
C LYS A 172 10.17 13.72 -12.33
N ILE A 173 10.74 14.41 -11.35
CA ILE A 173 12.10 14.96 -11.44
C ILE A 173 13.20 13.98 -10.97
N ASN A 174 12.89 12.68 -10.84
CA ASN A 174 13.83 11.64 -10.37
C ASN A 174 14.45 11.92 -8.98
N LYS A 175 13.71 12.55 -8.07
CA LYS A 175 14.07 12.75 -6.66
C LYS A 175 13.01 12.18 -5.70
N PRO A 176 12.48 10.96 -5.91
CA PRO A 176 11.38 10.43 -5.10
C PRO A 176 11.79 10.31 -3.63
N LEU A 177 10.82 10.47 -2.72
CA LEU A 177 10.98 9.97 -1.36
C LEU A 177 10.82 8.45 -1.42
N ARG A 178 11.85 7.71 -1.01
CA ARG A 178 11.92 6.26 -1.21
C ARG A 178 10.77 5.58 -0.46
N GLY A 179 10.01 4.75 -1.17
CA GLY A 179 8.90 3.99 -0.58
C GLY A 179 7.64 4.80 -0.27
N TRP A 180 7.62 6.11 -0.59
CA TRP A 180 6.47 6.98 -0.40
C TRP A 180 5.78 7.32 -1.71
N PHE A 181 4.45 7.24 -1.70
CA PHE A 181 3.63 7.51 -2.86
C PHE A 181 2.43 8.40 -2.47
N PRO A 182 1.99 9.31 -3.36
CA PRO A 182 0.67 9.91 -3.24
C PRO A 182 -0.40 8.85 -3.56
N PHE A 183 -1.67 9.27 -3.66
CA PHE A 183 -2.69 8.37 -4.20
C PHE A 183 -2.32 7.87 -5.61
N ALA A 184 -2.19 6.56 -5.73
CA ALA A 184 -1.72 5.86 -6.92
C ALA A 184 -2.33 4.44 -6.99
N ASN A 185 -1.99 3.69 -8.03
CA ASN A 185 -2.31 2.28 -8.11
C ASN A 185 -1.44 1.45 -7.15
N TRP A 186 -1.73 1.47 -5.85
CA TRP A 186 -0.94 0.78 -4.83
C TRP A 186 -0.96 -0.75 -4.98
N THR A 187 -1.97 -1.29 -5.67
CA THR A 187 -2.17 -2.73 -5.87
C THR A 187 -1.66 -3.28 -7.19
N ASN A 188 -1.02 -2.43 -8.03
CA ASN A 188 -0.54 -2.80 -9.36
C ASN A 188 -1.60 -3.53 -10.22
N SER A 189 -2.86 -3.09 -10.15
CA SER A 189 -3.91 -3.55 -11.07
C SER A 189 -3.52 -3.29 -12.54
N GLN A 190 -3.95 -4.18 -13.45
CA GLN A 190 -3.63 -4.10 -14.87
C GLN A 190 -4.09 -2.77 -15.51
N ASN A 191 -5.29 -2.30 -15.14
CA ASN A 191 -5.88 -1.07 -15.67
C ASN A 191 -5.53 0.18 -14.84
N GLY A 192 -4.55 0.11 -13.94
CA GLY A 192 -4.14 1.30 -13.18
C GLY A 192 -5.22 1.80 -12.21
N LYS A 193 -5.35 3.14 -12.14
CA LYS A 193 -6.39 3.81 -11.34
C LYS A 193 -7.80 3.56 -11.88
N GLU A 194 -7.93 3.27 -13.17
CA GLU A 194 -9.22 3.05 -13.84
C GLU A 194 -9.80 1.66 -13.56
N ASP A 195 -9.01 0.73 -13.01
CA ASP A 195 -9.51 -0.62 -12.69
C ASP A 195 -10.69 -0.51 -11.73
N GLU A 196 -11.83 -1.09 -12.13
CA GLU A 196 -13.04 -1.09 -11.32
C GLU A 196 -12.86 -1.95 -10.07
N TYR A 197 -13.55 -1.57 -9.01
CA TYR A 197 -13.58 -2.37 -7.79
C TYR A 197 -14.73 -3.36 -7.89
N LEU A 198 -14.42 -4.66 -7.81
CA LEU A 198 -15.44 -5.71 -7.84
C LEU A 198 -16.18 -5.73 -6.50
N ILE A 199 -17.50 -5.57 -6.57
CA ILE A 199 -18.38 -5.56 -5.39
C ILE A 199 -18.80 -7.00 -5.08
N ASP A 200 -18.56 -7.41 -3.83
CA ASP A 200 -19.02 -8.70 -3.34
C ASP A 200 -20.44 -8.60 -2.80
N ASN A 201 -21.25 -9.63 -3.08
CA ASN A 201 -22.62 -9.75 -2.57
C ASN A 201 -22.67 -10.43 -1.19
N GLN A 202 -21.51 -10.65 -0.56
CA GLN A 202 -21.39 -11.24 0.76
C GLN A 202 -20.86 -10.22 1.78
N ILE A 203 -21.11 -10.49 3.05
CA ILE A 203 -20.53 -9.73 4.16
C ILE A 203 -19.02 -9.95 4.16
N ARG A 204 -18.27 -8.86 4.09
CA ARG A 204 -16.81 -8.89 3.94
C ARG A 204 -16.06 -8.17 5.02
N ILE A 205 -16.69 -7.19 5.67
CA ILE A 205 -16.03 -6.36 6.67
C ILE A 205 -16.70 -6.62 8.01
N LYS A 206 -15.94 -6.97 9.04
CA LYS A 206 -16.42 -7.05 10.43
C LYS A 206 -15.74 -5.99 11.26
N SER A 207 -16.46 -5.38 12.20
CA SER A 207 -15.90 -4.45 13.17
C SER A 207 -15.86 -5.11 14.54
N ASP A 208 -14.81 -4.85 15.32
CA ASP A 208 -14.74 -5.27 16.72
C ASP A 208 -15.55 -4.34 17.64
N ALA A 209 -16.09 -3.23 17.12
CA ALA A 209 -16.99 -2.36 17.87
C ALA A 209 -18.29 -3.11 18.22
N ILE A 210 -18.66 -3.08 19.50
CA ILE A 210 -19.73 -3.84 20.17
C ILE A 210 -21.11 -3.74 19.48
N SER A 211 -21.31 -2.79 18.57
CA SER A 211 -22.60 -2.51 17.92
C SER A 211 -22.93 -3.33 16.67
N ASN A 212 -21.99 -3.97 15.97
CA ASN A 212 -22.27 -4.61 14.67
C ASN A 212 -21.64 -6.01 14.50
N LEU A 213 -22.12 -6.98 15.28
CA LEU A 213 -21.72 -8.40 15.20
C LEU A 213 -22.07 -9.06 13.84
N GLU A 214 -23.02 -8.50 13.09
CA GLU A 214 -23.46 -9.05 11.81
C GLU A 214 -22.46 -8.78 10.66
N GLY A 215 -21.62 -7.74 10.78
CA GLY A 215 -20.70 -7.29 9.73
C GLY A 215 -21.37 -6.48 8.63
N PHE A 216 -20.56 -6.02 7.66
CA PHE A 216 -20.97 -5.14 6.57
C PHE A 216 -20.75 -5.78 5.20
N PHE A 217 -21.68 -5.53 4.29
CA PHE A 217 -21.41 -5.60 2.86
C PHE A 217 -20.33 -4.58 2.49
N VAL A 218 -19.63 -4.81 1.39
CA VAL A 218 -18.43 -4.02 1.05
C VAL A 218 -18.75 -2.54 0.85
N VAL A 219 -19.87 -2.20 0.21
CA VAL A 219 -20.25 -0.81 -0.05
C VAL A 219 -20.60 -0.09 1.26
N ASP A 220 -21.34 -0.74 2.15
CA ASP A 220 -21.70 -0.16 3.45
C ASP A 220 -20.47 0.03 4.33
N GLY A 221 -19.57 -0.95 4.37
CA GLY A 221 -18.30 -0.82 5.08
C GLY A 221 -17.40 0.26 4.48
N ILE A 222 -17.37 0.45 3.16
CA ILE A 222 -16.66 1.58 2.53
C ILE A 222 -17.25 2.92 3.01
N ASN A 223 -18.57 3.05 3.04
CA ASN A 223 -19.25 4.27 3.49
C ASN A 223 -18.98 4.56 4.97
N GLU A 224 -18.97 3.54 5.83
CA GLU A 224 -18.63 3.65 7.25
C GLU A 224 -17.16 4.07 7.44
N LEU A 225 -16.22 3.41 6.76
CA LEU A 225 -14.80 3.76 6.84
C LEU A 225 -14.58 5.21 6.39
N ARG A 226 -15.26 5.64 5.32
CA ARG A 226 -15.21 7.01 4.82
C ARG A 226 -15.77 8.02 5.83
N SER A 227 -16.91 7.74 6.44
CA SER A 227 -17.52 8.65 7.42
C SER A 227 -16.62 8.84 8.64
N LYS A 228 -15.97 7.77 9.12
CA LYS A 228 -14.97 7.87 10.19
C LYS A 228 -13.74 8.67 9.75
N LEU A 229 -13.19 8.40 8.56
CA LEU A 229 -11.99 9.09 8.05
C LEU A 229 -12.22 10.55 7.65
N GLN A 230 -13.45 11.06 7.72
CA GLN A 230 -13.74 12.49 7.63
C GLN A 230 -13.51 13.23 8.96
N ILE A 231 -13.47 12.50 10.08
CA ILE A 231 -13.26 13.05 11.42
C ILE A 231 -11.75 13.14 11.69
N PRO A 232 -11.20 14.35 11.93
CA PRO A 232 -9.79 14.50 12.29
C PRO A 232 -9.41 13.67 13.52
N GLY A 233 -8.24 13.03 13.47
CA GLY A 233 -7.73 12.18 14.55
C GLY A 233 -8.18 10.72 14.46
N SER A 234 -9.03 10.35 13.50
CA SER A 234 -9.50 8.97 13.35
C SER A 234 -8.39 8.00 12.97
N ILE A 235 -8.39 6.84 13.62
CA ILE A 235 -7.38 5.79 13.48
C ILE A 235 -8.09 4.48 13.18
N ILE A 236 -7.82 3.95 11.98
CA ILE A 236 -8.40 2.70 11.49
C ILE A 236 -7.29 1.67 11.30
N ARG A 237 -7.52 0.46 11.82
CA ARG A 237 -6.64 -0.69 11.60
C ARG A 237 -7.39 -1.77 10.83
N LEU A 238 -6.98 -2.00 9.59
CA LEU A 238 -7.52 -3.02 8.71
C LEU A 238 -6.70 -4.31 8.81
N ILE A 239 -7.35 -5.37 9.30
CA ILE A 239 -6.78 -6.70 9.50
C ILE A 239 -7.47 -7.74 8.60
N GLY A 240 -6.88 -8.93 8.49
CA GLY A 240 -7.43 -10.05 7.70
C GLY A 240 -6.36 -10.84 6.97
N LEU A 241 -6.69 -12.03 6.48
CA LEU A 241 -5.70 -12.93 5.87
C LEU A 241 -4.90 -12.27 4.73
N SER A 242 -3.66 -12.70 4.54
CA SER A 242 -2.86 -12.22 3.40
C SER A 242 -3.52 -12.61 2.07
N GLY A 243 -3.67 -11.65 1.16
CA GLY A 243 -4.25 -11.89 -0.17
C GLY A 243 -5.77 -11.70 -0.31
N VAL A 244 -6.49 -11.30 0.76
CA VAL A 244 -7.96 -11.06 0.70
C VAL A 244 -8.37 -9.70 0.12
N GLY A 245 -7.42 -8.82 -0.21
CA GLY A 245 -7.70 -7.53 -0.86
C GLY A 245 -7.72 -6.29 0.05
N LYS A 246 -7.05 -6.33 1.21
CA LYS A 246 -7.01 -5.19 2.16
C LYS A 246 -6.53 -3.89 1.52
N THR A 247 -5.37 -3.89 0.87
CA THR A 247 -4.81 -2.71 0.18
C THR A 247 -5.73 -2.23 -0.94
N ARG A 248 -6.43 -3.15 -1.62
CA ARG A 248 -7.42 -2.82 -2.68
C ARG A 248 -8.64 -2.13 -2.10
N LEU A 249 -9.12 -2.57 -0.94
CA LEU A 249 -10.21 -1.92 -0.20
C LEU A 249 -9.80 -0.51 0.24
N VAL A 250 -8.59 -0.32 0.79
CA VAL A 250 -8.13 1.02 1.18
C VAL A 250 -8.03 1.96 -0.03
N GLN A 251 -7.55 1.47 -1.17
CA GLN A 251 -7.54 2.25 -2.41
C GLN A 251 -8.98 2.63 -2.86
N ALA A 252 -9.96 1.73 -2.67
CA ALA A 252 -11.36 1.96 -3.01
C ALA A 252 -12.03 3.07 -2.16
N LEU A 253 -11.47 3.39 -0.99
CA LEU A 253 -11.98 4.50 -0.17
C LEU A 253 -11.88 5.85 -0.88
N PHE A 254 -11.00 5.99 -1.87
CA PHE A 254 -10.83 7.19 -2.68
C PHE A 254 -11.60 7.15 -4.02
N ASP A 255 -12.18 6.00 -4.38
CA ASP A 255 -12.84 5.80 -5.67
C ASP A 255 -14.27 6.34 -5.66
N GLN A 256 -14.51 7.39 -6.45
CA GLN A 256 -15.82 8.07 -6.52
C GLN A 256 -16.93 7.25 -7.18
N ARG A 257 -16.60 6.14 -7.87
CA ARG A 257 -17.59 5.27 -8.53
C ARG A 257 -18.31 4.34 -7.54
N ILE A 258 -17.80 4.24 -6.30
CA ILE A 258 -18.28 3.28 -5.29
C ILE A 258 -18.90 4.05 -4.14
N GLY A 259 -20.11 3.65 -3.71
CA GLY A 259 -20.75 4.18 -2.51
C GLY A 259 -20.89 5.70 -2.52
N ILE A 260 -20.78 6.32 -1.36
CA ILE A 260 -20.90 7.77 -1.16
C ILE A 260 -19.70 8.35 -0.41
N GLY A 261 -19.48 9.65 -0.54
CA GLY A 261 -18.45 10.39 0.21
C GLY A 261 -17.00 9.93 -0.01
N PRO A 262 -16.51 9.81 -1.26
CA PRO A 262 -15.12 9.40 -1.52
C PRO A 262 -14.11 10.30 -0.83
N LEU A 263 -13.03 9.70 -0.32
CA LEU A 263 -11.94 10.45 0.30
C LEU A 263 -11.19 11.28 -0.74
N ASN A 264 -10.68 12.43 -0.32
CA ASN A 264 -9.87 13.28 -1.18
C ASN A 264 -8.49 12.63 -1.45
N GLN A 265 -8.23 12.29 -2.72
CA GLN A 265 -6.96 11.69 -3.14
C GLN A 265 -5.74 12.61 -2.94
N PHE A 266 -5.93 13.94 -2.96
CA PHE A 266 -4.88 14.94 -2.82
C PHE A 266 -4.42 15.18 -1.37
N ILE A 267 -4.94 14.40 -0.42
CA ILE A 267 -4.46 14.42 0.97
C ILE A 267 -3.89 13.06 1.39
N ALA A 268 -3.80 12.09 0.47
CA ALA A 268 -3.35 10.72 0.76
C ALA A 268 -1.83 10.57 0.66
N TYR A 269 -1.27 9.84 1.64
CA TYR A 269 0.14 9.43 1.69
C TYR A 269 0.19 7.93 1.93
N TYR A 270 0.90 7.19 1.09
CA TYR A 270 1.01 5.75 1.19
C TYR A 270 2.45 5.30 1.31
N ALA A 271 2.69 4.36 2.22
CA ALA A 271 3.93 3.60 2.29
C ALA A 271 3.64 2.14 2.67
N ASP A 272 4.39 1.22 2.05
CA ASP A 272 4.50 -0.15 2.52
C ASP A 272 5.78 -0.27 3.33
N THR A 273 5.65 -0.57 4.62
CA THR A 273 6.81 -0.76 5.52
C THR A 273 7.75 -1.86 5.05
N GLY A 274 7.26 -2.80 4.24
CA GLY A 274 8.08 -3.86 3.68
C GLY A 274 9.07 -3.41 2.61
N ASN A 275 8.92 -2.19 2.09
CA ASN A 275 9.84 -1.57 1.13
C ASN A 275 10.87 -0.64 1.77
N ASP A 276 10.97 -0.63 3.11
CA ASP A 276 11.85 0.26 3.89
C ASP A 276 11.70 1.73 3.48
N PRO A 277 10.54 2.35 3.76
CA PRO A 277 10.28 3.73 3.39
C PRO A 277 11.26 4.68 4.12
N ASP A 278 11.77 5.64 3.37
CA ASP A 278 12.67 6.70 3.84
C ASP A 278 12.17 8.06 3.32
N PRO A 279 11.74 8.98 4.21
CA PRO A 279 11.81 8.93 5.67
C PRO A 279 10.96 7.83 6.32
N SER A 280 11.23 7.51 7.59
CA SER A 280 10.40 6.53 8.31
C SER A 280 8.95 7.03 8.45
N PRO A 281 7.95 6.14 8.64
CA PRO A 281 6.56 6.53 8.85
C PRO A 281 6.35 7.52 10.00
N LEU A 282 7.15 7.40 11.06
CA LEU A 282 7.10 8.32 12.21
C LEU A 282 7.64 9.70 11.83
N ASP A 283 8.77 9.76 11.11
CA ASP A 283 9.38 11.03 10.71
C ASP A 283 8.51 11.80 9.73
N LEU A 284 7.90 11.11 8.76
CA LEU A 284 6.98 11.76 7.82
C LEU A 284 5.73 12.26 8.56
N LEU A 285 5.12 11.43 9.41
CA LEU A 285 3.93 11.82 10.16
C LEU A 285 4.21 13.04 11.05
N HIS A 286 5.40 13.14 11.66
CA HIS A 286 5.79 14.31 12.44
C HIS A 286 5.83 15.57 11.57
N GLN A 287 6.36 15.49 10.35
CA GLN A 287 6.32 16.62 9.41
C GLN A 287 4.89 16.97 8.98
N LEU A 288 4.06 15.98 8.67
CA LEU A 288 2.66 16.21 8.26
C LEU A 288 1.86 16.92 9.36
N ILE A 289 2.02 16.53 10.62
CA ILE A 289 1.41 17.21 11.76
C ILE A 289 1.89 18.66 11.86
N SER A 290 3.18 18.93 11.62
CA SER A 290 3.74 20.29 11.67
C SER A 290 3.24 21.22 10.56
N LEU A 291 2.72 20.67 9.46
CA LEU A 291 2.16 21.45 8.35
C LEU A 291 0.76 21.99 8.65
N ASP A 292 0.10 21.49 9.70
CA ASP A 292 -1.27 21.84 10.11
C ASP A 292 -2.30 21.80 8.96
N LYS A 293 -2.23 20.75 8.15
CA LYS A 293 -3.13 20.50 7.02
C LYS A 293 -3.81 19.16 7.16
N LYS A 294 -4.96 19.00 6.49
CA LYS A 294 -5.63 17.71 6.36
C LYS A 294 -4.74 16.72 5.62
N PHE A 295 -4.59 15.52 6.19
CA PHE A 295 -3.88 14.41 5.55
C PHE A 295 -4.48 13.07 5.97
N ILE A 296 -4.32 12.06 5.10
CA ILE A 296 -4.63 10.67 5.38
C ILE A 296 -3.37 9.87 5.11
N ILE A 297 -2.80 9.26 6.14
CA ILE A 297 -1.61 8.43 6.01
C ILE A 297 -2.01 6.95 6.06
N VAL A 298 -1.57 6.20 5.05
CA VAL A 298 -1.83 4.77 4.87
C VAL A 298 -0.52 4.02 4.99
N ILE A 299 -0.41 3.16 6.00
CA ILE A 299 0.79 2.36 6.24
C ILE A 299 0.46 0.87 6.06
N ASP A 300 0.93 0.28 4.96
CA ASP A 300 0.80 -1.15 4.69
C ASP A 300 1.88 -1.96 5.41
N ASN A 301 1.55 -3.21 5.74
CA ASN A 301 2.35 -4.13 6.56
C ASN A 301 2.75 -3.58 7.95
N CYS A 302 1.88 -2.76 8.54
CA CYS A 302 2.18 -2.00 9.75
C CYS A 302 2.11 -2.84 11.04
N SER A 303 3.29 -3.20 11.56
CA SER A 303 3.47 -3.90 12.85
C SER A 303 2.64 -3.26 13.98
N SER A 304 2.10 -4.07 14.91
CA SER A 304 1.37 -3.56 16.08
C SER A 304 2.18 -2.54 16.89
N LEU A 305 3.51 -2.72 16.99
CA LEU A 305 4.38 -1.77 17.67
C LEU A 305 4.44 -0.41 16.96
N LEU A 306 4.59 -0.42 15.63
CA LEU A 306 4.61 0.80 14.83
C LEU A 306 3.24 1.48 14.87
N HIS A 307 2.16 0.72 14.75
CA HIS A 307 0.78 1.21 14.88
C HIS A 307 0.58 1.98 16.17
N ARG A 308 0.95 1.42 17.32
CA ARG A 308 0.83 2.12 18.62
C ARG A 308 1.57 3.45 18.65
N LYS A 309 2.77 3.51 18.09
CA LYS A 309 3.56 4.75 18.02
C LYS A 309 2.90 5.80 17.12
N LEU A 310 2.43 5.40 15.95
CA LEU A 310 1.73 6.29 15.01
C LEU A 310 0.40 6.79 15.60
N SER A 311 -0.38 5.88 16.18
CA SER A 311 -1.64 6.13 16.87
C SER A 311 -1.46 7.17 17.98
N SER A 312 -0.51 6.95 18.88
CA SER A 312 -0.20 7.89 19.96
C SER A 312 0.21 9.27 19.44
N MET A 313 0.94 9.34 18.32
CA MET A 313 1.34 10.63 17.77
C MET A 313 0.15 11.41 17.17
N ILE A 314 -0.83 10.72 16.59
CA ILE A 314 -2.06 11.35 16.09
C ILE A 314 -3.00 11.74 17.23
N THR A 315 -3.11 10.96 18.30
CA THR A 315 -4.00 11.30 19.43
C THR A 315 -3.41 12.34 20.37
N SER A 316 -2.08 12.42 20.50
CA SER A 316 -1.41 13.31 21.46
C SER A 316 -1.49 14.80 21.14
N ARG A 317 -1.88 15.18 19.93
CA ARG A 317 -1.96 16.58 19.49
C ARG A 317 -3.23 16.80 18.71
N GLN A 318 -3.86 17.96 18.87
CA GLN A 318 -4.92 18.36 17.96
C GLN A 318 -4.31 18.55 16.55
N ASN A 319 -4.73 17.74 15.60
CA ASN A 319 -4.26 17.78 14.22
C ASN A 319 -5.38 17.36 13.27
N GLN A 320 -5.15 17.61 11.98
CA GLN A 320 -6.12 17.35 10.91
C GLN A 320 -5.89 16.01 10.19
N GLY A 321 -5.12 15.10 10.81
CA GLY A 321 -4.67 13.86 10.23
C GLY A 321 -5.56 12.66 10.55
N CYS A 322 -5.65 11.71 9.62
CA CYS A 322 -6.21 10.38 9.84
C CYS A 322 -5.18 9.30 9.51
N LEU A 323 -5.25 8.15 10.19
CA LEU A 323 -4.36 7.02 9.97
C LEU A 323 -5.13 5.77 9.59
N ILE A 324 -4.64 5.10 8.55
CA ILE A 324 -5.04 3.76 8.17
C ILE A 324 -3.81 2.86 8.25
N THR A 325 -3.88 1.81 9.06
CA THR A 325 -2.84 0.77 9.08
C THR A 325 -3.39 -0.55 8.54
N VAL A 326 -2.56 -1.28 7.80
CA VAL A 326 -2.93 -2.57 7.23
C VAL A 326 -1.99 -3.66 7.74
N GLU A 327 -2.53 -4.76 8.26
CA GLU A 327 -1.78 -5.93 8.73
C GLU A 327 -2.61 -7.20 8.49
N TYR A 328 -2.00 -8.39 8.60
CA TYR A 328 -2.72 -9.66 8.58
C TYR A 328 -2.99 -10.28 9.96
N ASP A 329 -2.36 -9.78 11.03
CA ASP A 329 -2.36 -10.40 12.36
C ASP A 329 -3.32 -9.67 13.31
N ILE A 330 -4.18 -10.44 13.99
CA ILE A 330 -4.99 -9.97 15.11
C ILE A 330 -4.13 -10.18 16.36
N ARG A 331 -3.75 -9.08 17.01
CA ARG A 331 -3.24 -9.15 18.38
C ARG A 331 -4.24 -8.48 19.29
N ASP A 332 -4.51 -9.13 20.41
CA ASP A 332 -5.47 -8.71 21.44
C ASP A 332 -5.09 -7.39 22.16
N ASP A 333 -3.95 -6.76 21.83
CA ASP A 333 -3.43 -5.55 22.47
C ASP A 333 -3.49 -4.29 21.57
N GLN A 334 -4.67 -3.98 21.01
CA GLN A 334 -4.89 -2.72 20.28
C GLN A 334 -5.21 -1.55 21.23
N PRO A 335 -4.81 -0.31 20.92
CA PRO A 335 -5.23 0.88 21.66
C PRO A 335 -6.75 1.08 21.61
N ASP A 336 -7.34 1.58 22.70
CA ASP A 336 -8.80 1.82 22.81
C ASP A 336 -9.31 2.82 21.75
N GLU A 337 -8.47 3.73 21.27
CA GLU A 337 -8.82 4.73 20.26
C GLU A 337 -8.74 4.20 18.81
N THR A 338 -8.34 2.94 18.61
CA THR A 338 -8.23 2.32 17.29
C THR A 338 -9.51 1.59 16.90
N ASP A 339 -10.12 2.00 15.80
CA ASP A 339 -11.19 1.23 15.17
C ASP A 339 -10.62 0.07 14.34
N VAL A 340 -10.87 -1.15 14.79
CA VAL A 340 -10.39 -2.37 14.12
C VAL A 340 -11.46 -2.92 13.18
N TYR A 341 -11.06 -3.16 11.93
CA TYR A 341 -11.91 -3.79 10.93
C TYR A 341 -11.22 -5.01 10.33
N LYS A 342 -11.93 -6.13 10.27
CA LYS A 342 -11.48 -7.39 9.68
C LYS A 342 -12.10 -7.60 8.32
N LEU A 343 -11.25 -7.73 7.31
CA LEU A 343 -11.63 -8.14 5.97
C LEU A 343 -11.61 -9.67 5.86
N GLU A 344 -12.78 -10.27 5.74
CA GLU A 344 -12.98 -11.71 5.51
C GLU A 344 -12.66 -12.09 4.06
N PRO A 345 -12.41 -13.36 3.71
CA PRO A 345 -12.19 -13.81 2.32
C PRO A 345 -13.32 -13.40 1.35
N ALA A 346 -13.01 -13.37 0.05
CA ALA A 346 -13.99 -13.08 -0.98
C ALA A 346 -14.92 -14.27 -1.24
N SER A 347 -16.10 -13.99 -1.78
CA SER A 347 -16.97 -15.04 -2.31
C SER A 347 -16.34 -15.74 -3.51
N SER A 348 -16.77 -16.99 -3.73
CA SER A 348 -16.43 -17.73 -4.94
C SER A 348 -16.83 -16.96 -6.20
N ASP A 349 -17.99 -16.31 -6.19
CA ASP A 349 -18.51 -15.52 -7.31
C ASP A 349 -17.61 -14.32 -7.63
N LEU A 350 -17.14 -13.60 -6.61
CA LEU A 350 -16.23 -12.47 -6.81
C LEU A 350 -14.88 -12.93 -7.37
N ILE A 351 -14.33 -14.05 -6.86
CA ILE A 351 -13.08 -14.60 -7.40
C ILE A 351 -13.28 -15.07 -8.84
N GLU A 352 -14.43 -15.66 -9.17
CA GLU A 352 -14.75 -16.07 -10.53
C GLU A 352 -14.82 -14.87 -11.48
N GLN A 353 -15.49 -13.79 -11.08
CA GLN A 353 -15.55 -12.54 -11.84
C GLN A 353 -14.16 -11.93 -12.04
N LEU A 354 -13.35 -11.89 -10.98
CA LEU A 354 -11.96 -11.40 -11.02
C LEU A 354 -11.13 -12.18 -12.04
N LEU A 355 -11.25 -13.51 -12.05
CA LEU A 355 -10.51 -14.36 -12.96
C LEU A 355 -11.00 -14.22 -14.40
N LYS A 356 -12.31 -14.18 -14.62
CA LYS A 356 -12.90 -13.97 -15.96
C LYS A 356 -12.49 -12.63 -16.57
N SER A 357 -12.47 -11.57 -15.76
CA SER A 357 -12.04 -10.23 -16.19
C SER A 357 -10.56 -10.19 -16.59
N ARG A 358 -9.67 -10.84 -15.82
CA ARG A 358 -8.22 -10.71 -16.02
C ARG A 358 -7.59 -11.79 -16.88
N PHE A 359 -8.28 -12.92 -17.04
CA PHE A 359 -7.77 -14.13 -17.67
C PHE A 359 -8.81 -14.78 -18.60
N GLU A 360 -9.35 -13.99 -19.53
CA GLU A 360 -10.39 -14.40 -20.50
C GLU A 360 -10.04 -15.68 -21.30
N TYR A 361 -8.75 -16.00 -21.41
CA TYR A 361 -8.27 -17.19 -22.12
C TYR A 361 -8.37 -18.49 -21.31
N ILE A 362 -8.70 -18.43 -20.01
CA ILE A 362 -8.84 -19.61 -19.16
C ILE A 362 -10.26 -20.17 -19.30
N HIS A 363 -10.36 -21.46 -19.64
CA HIS A 363 -11.64 -22.14 -19.78
C HIS A 363 -12.42 -22.17 -18.45
N GLU A 364 -13.74 -22.01 -18.51
CA GLU A 364 -14.63 -21.87 -17.35
C GLU A 364 -14.46 -22.98 -16.30
N ILE A 365 -14.30 -24.23 -16.74
CA ILE A 365 -14.08 -25.38 -15.84
C ILE A 365 -12.82 -25.25 -14.97
N ASN A 366 -11.76 -24.62 -15.51
CA ASN A 366 -10.53 -24.37 -14.77
C ASN A 366 -10.67 -23.16 -13.86
N VAL A 367 -11.45 -22.14 -14.27
CA VAL A 367 -11.79 -21.01 -13.41
C VAL A 367 -12.49 -21.50 -12.15
N ARG A 368 -13.54 -22.32 -12.28
CA ARG A 368 -14.29 -22.86 -11.12
C ARG A 368 -13.39 -23.64 -10.15
N LYS A 369 -12.45 -24.44 -10.66
CA LYS A 369 -11.49 -25.17 -9.83
C LYS A 369 -10.50 -24.27 -9.11
N ILE A 370 -10.00 -23.24 -9.78
CA ILE A 370 -9.13 -22.24 -9.14
C ILE A 370 -9.90 -21.49 -8.06
N VAL A 371 -11.16 -21.12 -8.33
CA VAL A 371 -12.05 -20.45 -7.37
C VAL A 371 -12.22 -21.29 -6.11
N GLU A 372 -12.64 -22.56 -6.27
CA GLU A 372 -12.81 -23.52 -5.18
C GLU A 372 -11.52 -23.69 -4.37
N PHE A 373 -10.40 -23.96 -5.05
CA PHE A 373 -9.10 -24.16 -4.40
C PHE A 373 -8.60 -22.90 -3.67
N SER A 374 -8.89 -21.70 -4.19
CA SER A 374 -8.42 -20.45 -3.60
C SER A 374 -9.08 -20.11 -2.27
N GLY A 375 -10.26 -20.69 -1.98
CA GLY A 375 -11.01 -20.43 -0.74
C GLY A 375 -11.26 -18.94 -0.49
N GLY A 376 -11.56 -18.17 -1.54
CA GLY A 376 -11.79 -16.73 -1.45
C GLY A 376 -10.52 -15.87 -1.37
N ASN A 377 -9.34 -16.46 -1.57
CA ASN A 377 -8.07 -15.75 -1.57
C ASN A 377 -7.67 -15.30 -2.99
N ALA A 378 -7.87 -14.01 -3.28
CA ALA A 378 -7.57 -13.43 -4.59
C ALA A 378 -6.11 -13.60 -5.02
N ARG A 379 -5.16 -13.54 -4.07
CA ARG A 379 -3.74 -13.73 -4.38
C ARG A 379 -3.45 -15.15 -4.86
N ILE A 380 -4.03 -16.17 -4.22
CA ILE A 380 -3.88 -17.57 -4.65
C ILE A 380 -4.52 -17.76 -6.02
N ALA A 381 -5.74 -17.25 -6.21
CA ALA A 381 -6.46 -17.36 -7.47
C ALA A 381 -5.67 -16.76 -8.64
N ILE A 382 -5.17 -15.52 -8.48
CA ILE A 382 -4.34 -14.84 -9.48
C ILE A 382 -3.03 -15.59 -9.72
N ALA A 383 -2.34 -16.04 -8.66
CA ALA A 383 -1.10 -16.79 -8.79
C ALA A 383 -1.28 -18.09 -9.59
N LEU A 384 -2.38 -18.83 -9.35
CA LEU A 384 -2.73 -20.02 -10.13
C LEU A 384 -3.07 -19.69 -11.58
N ALA A 385 -3.88 -18.66 -11.81
CA ALA A 385 -4.28 -18.23 -13.14
C ALA A 385 -3.06 -17.85 -14.00
N ASN A 386 -2.07 -17.15 -13.43
CA ASN A 386 -0.81 -16.79 -14.09
C ASN A 386 0.02 -18.01 -14.54
N THR A 387 -0.21 -19.20 -13.99
CA THR A 387 0.51 -20.42 -14.40
C THR A 387 -0.05 -21.04 -15.68
N ILE A 388 -1.27 -20.65 -16.08
CA ILE A 388 -1.99 -21.22 -17.22
C ILE A 388 -1.53 -20.53 -18.52
N VAL A 389 -1.13 -21.33 -19.51
CA VAL A 389 -0.66 -20.83 -20.81
C VAL A 389 -1.83 -20.60 -21.76
N LYS A 390 -1.88 -19.41 -22.37
CA LYS A 390 -2.84 -19.07 -23.43
C LYS A 390 -2.75 -20.08 -24.58
N GLY A 391 -3.89 -20.71 -24.92
CA GLY A 391 -4.00 -21.65 -26.05
C GLY A 391 -3.68 -23.12 -25.77
N LYS A 392 -3.30 -23.51 -24.54
CA LYS A 392 -3.15 -24.94 -24.18
C LYS A 392 -4.46 -25.51 -23.63
N LYS A 393 -4.93 -26.63 -24.21
CA LYS A 393 -6.01 -27.44 -23.61
C LYS A 393 -5.48 -28.08 -22.33
N ILE A 394 -6.04 -27.68 -21.20
CA ILE A 394 -5.71 -28.25 -19.90
C ILE A 394 -6.74 -29.32 -19.56
N THR A 395 -6.26 -30.51 -19.19
CA THR A 395 -7.08 -31.57 -18.60
C THR A 395 -7.58 -31.13 -17.22
N ILE A 396 -8.74 -31.64 -16.82
CA ILE A 396 -9.36 -31.42 -15.50
C ILE A 396 -8.29 -31.53 -14.38
N LEU A 397 -7.99 -30.41 -13.71
CA LEU A 397 -6.92 -30.33 -12.71
C LEU A 397 -7.40 -30.82 -11.33
N ARG A 398 -6.67 -31.68 -10.62
CA ARG A 398 -6.94 -31.98 -9.21
C ARG A 398 -6.29 -30.91 -8.31
N ASP A 399 -6.68 -30.86 -7.05
CA ASP A 399 -6.14 -29.89 -6.08
C ASP A 399 -4.64 -30.01 -5.89
N GLU A 400 -4.10 -31.23 -5.94
CA GLU A 400 -2.65 -31.45 -5.91
C GLU A 400 -1.97 -30.87 -7.16
N ASP A 401 -2.57 -31.07 -8.34
CA ASP A 401 -2.04 -30.53 -9.59
C ASP A 401 -2.08 -28.98 -9.59
N LEU A 402 -3.11 -28.37 -8.99
CA LEU A 402 -3.19 -26.92 -8.79
C LEU A 402 -2.13 -26.41 -7.81
N PHE A 403 -1.96 -27.10 -6.69
CA PHE A 403 -0.95 -26.74 -5.69
C PHE A 403 0.46 -26.76 -6.30
N GLU A 404 0.84 -27.83 -7.00
CA GLU A 404 2.17 -27.93 -7.62
C GLU A 404 2.39 -26.85 -8.70
N ARG A 405 1.34 -26.46 -9.42
CA ARG A 405 1.42 -25.43 -10.48
C ARG A 405 1.95 -24.09 -9.98
N LEU A 406 1.69 -23.72 -8.72
CA LEU A 406 2.25 -22.51 -8.10
C LEU A 406 3.78 -22.45 -8.25
N PHE A 407 4.44 -23.59 -8.35
CA PHE A 407 5.89 -23.74 -8.36
C PHE A 407 6.48 -24.14 -9.74
N TYR A 408 5.69 -24.13 -10.82
CA TYR A 408 6.20 -24.47 -12.16
C TYR A 408 7.11 -23.36 -12.73
N GLN A 409 8.35 -23.67 -13.14
CA GLN A 409 9.22 -22.71 -13.82
C GLN A 409 9.12 -22.90 -15.34
N ARG A 410 8.98 -21.79 -16.08
CA ARG A 410 8.86 -21.79 -17.57
C ARG A 410 7.78 -22.75 -18.09
N HIS A 411 6.67 -22.89 -17.35
CA HIS A 411 5.56 -23.82 -17.67
C HIS A 411 5.94 -25.31 -17.71
N SER A 412 7.02 -25.68 -17.03
CA SER A 412 7.46 -27.06 -16.79
C SER A 412 7.53 -27.33 -15.28
N GLN A 413 7.32 -28.59 -14.87
CA GLN A 413 7.47 -29.01 -13.48
C GLN A 413 8.91 -28.75 -13.04
N SER A 414 9.11 -27.80 -12.12
CA SER A 414 10.39 -27.56 -11.46
C SER A 414 10.29 -28.04 -10.02
N HIS A 415 10.70 -29.29 -9.78
CA HIS A 415 10.83 -29.83 -8.42
C HIS A 415 11.76 -28.95 -7.56
N SER A 416 12.68 -28.23 -8.21
CA SER A 416 13.60 -27.30 -7.59
C SER A 416 12.86 -26.15 -6.86
N LEU A 417 11.95 -25.44 -7.53
CA LEU A 417 11.28 -24.27 -6.92
C LEU A 417 10.35 -24.68 -5.78
N LEU A 418 9.61 -25.79 -5.95
CA LEU A 418 8.76 -26.37 -4.91
C LEU A 418 9.58 -26.71 -3.67
N ARG A 419 10.73 -27.37 -3.85
CA ARG A 419 11.64 -27.70 -2.75
C ARG A 419 12.12 -26.47 -1.99
N SER A 420 12.49 -25.40 -2.70
CA SER A 420 12.87 -24.13 -2.04
C SER A 420 11.71 -23.55 -1.23
N ALA A 421 10.49 -23.60 -1.76
CA ALA A 421 9.30 -23.12 -1.07
C ALA A 421 8.96 -23.96 0.18
N GLU A 422 9.09 -25.29 0.11
CA GLU A 422 8.95 -26.22 1.24
C GLU A 422 9.91 -25.86 2.37
N ILE A 423 11.21 -25.69 2.06
CA ILE A 423 12.23 -25.32 3.04
C ILE A 423 11.98 -23.94 3.65
N CYS A 424 11.71 -22.93 2.83
CA CYS A 424 11.39 -21.59 3.31
C CYS A 424 10.10 -21.53 4.15
N SER A 425 9.21 -22.52 4.00
CA SER A 425 7.95 -22.60 4.74
C SER A 425 8.08 -23.27 6.11
N LEU A 426 9.14 -24.05 6.36
CA LEU A 426 9.42 -24.64 7.68
C LEU A 426 9.53 -23.58 8.79
N ILE A 427 9.79 -22.33 8.42
CA ILE A 427 9.93 -21.19 9.33
C ILE A 427 8.86 -20.13 9.08
N TYR A 428 8.65 -19.29 10.08
CA TYR A 428 7.68 -18.20 9.98
C TYR A 428 8.19 -17.05 9.09
N SER A 429 9.46 -16.67 9.25
CA SER A 429 10.18 -15.71 8.42
C SER A 429 11.71 -15.87 8.52
N PHE A 430 12.46 -15.38 7.53
CA PHE A 430 13.93 -15.46 7.46
C PHE A 430 14.60 -14.22 6.89
N ASP A 431 15.88 -14.05 7.24
CA ASP A 431 16.81 -13.08 6.68
C ASP A 431 17.37 -13.57 5.34
N ILE A 432 17.33 -12.71 4.32
CA ILE A 432 17.88 -13.01 2.98
C ILE A 432 19.27 -12.39 2.73
N ARG A 433 19.84 -11.67 3.70
CA ARG A 433 21.17 -11.05 3.54
C ARG A 433 22.24 -12.12 3.40
N THR A 434 23.17 -11.86 2.49
CA THR A 434 24.24 -12.79 2.09
C THR A 434 25.62 -12.32 2.55
N ARG A 435 25.70 -11.09 3.07
CA ARG A 435 26.91 -10.46 3.61
C ARG A 435 26.46 -9.71 4.87
N GLU A 436 27.25 -9.82 5.94
CA GLU A 436 27.06 -9.33 7.32
C GLU A 436 26.59 -10.38 8.35
N GLY A 437 27.40 -10.54 9.42
CA GLY A 437 27.03 -11.28 10.64
C GLY A 437 27.47 -12.75 10.69
N ASN A 438 27.61 -13.30 11.90
CA ASN A 438 28.02 -14.69 12.15
C ASN A 438 26.90 -15.73 11.89
N GLU A 439 25.70 -15.31 11.47
CA GLU A 439 24.53 -16.19 11.31
C GLU A 439 23.74 -15.87 10.02
N LEU A 440 24.24 -16.32 8.87
CA LEU A 440 23.53 -16.18 7.60
C LEU A 440 22.39 -17.22 7.52
N GLU A 441 21.18 -16.85 7.92
CA GLU A 441 20.02 -17.75 7.91
C GLU A 441 19.76 -18.40 6.55
N ILE A 442 19.92 -17.64 5.46
CA ILE A 442 19.79 -18.16 4.09
C ILE A 442 20.76 -19.32 3.80
N ASN A 443 21.95 -19.33 4.41
CA ASN A 443 22.93 -20.40 4.27
C ASN A 443 22.49 -21.67 5.01
N LEU A 444 21.86 -21.53 6.18
CA LEU A 444 21.26 -22.67 6.88
C LEU A 444 20.12 -23.30 6.06
N LEU A 445 19.30 -22.46 5.43
CA LEU A 445 18.23 -22.92 4.55
C LEU A 445 18.77 -23.53 3.25
N SER A 446 19.83 -23.00 2.65
CA SER A 446 20.44 -23.57 1.44
C SER A 446 21.03 -24.94 1.70
N LYS A 447 21.66 -25.15 2.87
CA LYS A 447 22.11 -26.47 3.32
C LYS A 447 20.95 -27.47 3.42
N LEU A 448 19.85 -27.08 4.07
CA LEU A 448 18.67 -27.96 4.21
C LEU A 448 17.99 -28.23 2.86
N ALA A 449 18.00 -27.26 1.94
CA ALA A 449 17.52 -27.40 0.58
C ALA A 449 18.46 -28.22 -0.32
N SER A 450 19.70 -28.48 0.12
CA SER A 450 20.78 -29.06 -0.71
C SER A 450 21.01 -28.26 -1.99
N LYS A 451 21.06 -26.93 -1.86
CA LYS A 451 21.26 -25.98 -2.96
C LYS A 451 22.42 -25.03 -2.70
N SER A 452 22.97 -24.47 -3.77
CA SER A 452 23.82 -23.29 -3.66
C SER A 452 23.03 -22.13 -3.07
N LEU A 453 23.73 -21.18 -2.45
CA LEU A 453 23.10 -19.98 -1.88
C LEU A 453 22.51 -19.11 -3.01
N GLU A 454 23.19 -19.05 -4.15
CA GLU A 454 22.77 -18.34 -5.35
C GLU A 454 21.46 -18.90 -5.92
N ASP A 455 21.35 -20.23 -6.03
CA ASP A 455 20.14 -20.89 -6.54
C ASP A 455 18.94 -20.67 -5.62
N LEU A 456 19.14 -20.82 -4.30
CA LEU A 456 18.07 -20.56 -3.32
C LEU A 456 17.64 -19.09 -3.36
N PHE A 457 18.58 -18.15 -3.46
CA PHE A 457 18.27 -16.72 -3.59
C PHE A 457 17.48 -16.41 -4.86
N SER A 458 17.83 -17.03 -5.98
CA SER A 458 17.11 -16.92 -7.26
C SER A 458 15.68 -17.46 -7.13
N ASP A 459 15.50 -18.63 -6.51
CA ASP A 459 14.19 -19.22 -6.26
C ASP A 459 13.33 -18.36 -5.33
N ILE A 460 13.89 -17.82 -4.25
CA ILE A 460 13.18 -16.88 -3.36
C ILE A 460 12.73 -15.63 -4.15
N SER A 461 13.57 -15.14 -5.04
CA SER A 461 13.26 -13.99 -5.90
C SER A 461 12.15 -14.31 -6.92
N GLU A 462 12.11 -15.53 -7.45
CA GLU A 462 11.02 -16.03 -8.30
C GLU A 462 9.71 -16.18 -7.51
N LEU A 463 9.74 -16.79 -6.33
CA LEU A 463 8.57 -16.93 -5.46
C LEU A 463 7.99 -15.57 -5.06
N ARG A 464 8.86 -14.57 -4.82
CA ARG A 464 8.43 -13.18 -4.57
C ARG A 464 7.75 -12.57 -5.79
N ARG A 465 8.30 -12.77 -7.00
CA ARG A 465 7.69 -12.26 -8.26
C ARG A 465 6.31 -12.88 -8.55
N ARG A 466 6.00 -14.03 -7.94
CA ARG A 466 4.70 -14.71 -7.99
C ARG A 466 3.77 -14.39 -6.82
N ASP A 467 4.13 -13.42 -5.99
CA ASP A 467 3.41 -13.05 -4.77
C ASP A 467 3.30 -14.15 -3.70
N LEU A 468 4.09 -15.22 -3.81
CA LEU A 468 4.13 -16.34 -2.83
C LEU A 468 5.07 -16.07 -1.66
N ILE A 469 5.93 -15.05 -1.76
CA ILE A 469 6.77 -14.55 -0.67
C ILE A 469 6.48 -13.09 -0.42
N GLN A 470 6.20 -12.76 0.84
CA GLN A 470 6.17 -11.39 1.33
C GLN A 470 7.58 -10.94 1.71
N GLN A 471 7.86 -9.68 1.40
CA GLN A 471 9.07 -8.97 1.78
C GLN A 471 8.76 -7.96 2.90
N ARG A 472 9.59 -7.95 3.95
CA ARG A 472 9.62 -6.90 4.96
C ARG A 472 11.05 -6.43 5.18
N GLY A 473 11.48 -5.44 4.39
CA GLY A 473 12.88 -5.05 4.27
C GLY A 473 13.74 -6.21 3.79
N PHE A 474 14.74 -6.62 4.57
CA PHE A 474 15.53 -7.82 4.29
C PHE A 474 14.85 -9.14 4.71
N TRP A 475 13.74 -9.08 5.47
CA TRP A 475 13.01 -10.27 5.88
C TRP A 475 12.12 -10.82 4.77
N ARG A 476 11.95 -12.14 4.74
CA ARG A 476 11.08 -12.88 3.82
C ARG A 476 10.19 -13.84 4.59
N ALA A 477 8.98 -14.07 4.09
CA ALA A 477 8.05 -15.06 4.62
C ALA A 477 7.18 -15.63 3.48
N VAL A 478 6.99 -16.95 3.46
CA VAL A 478 6.07 -17.59 2.50
C VAL A 478 4.63 -17.28 2.91
N LEU A 479 3.83 -16.76 1.99
CA LEU A 479 2.42 -16.41 2.19
C LEU A 479 1.61 -16.70 0.92
N PRO A 480 0.31 -17.01 1.02
CA PRO A 480 -0.51 -17.02 2.24
C PRO A 480 -0.24 -18.16 3.23
N HIS A 481 -0.70 -18.03 4.48
CA HIS A 481 -0.47 -19.02 5.54
C HIS A 481 -0.94 -20.43 5.18
N ALA A 482 -2.06 -20.58 4.48
CA ALA A 482 -2.57 -21.88 4.06
C ALA A 482 -1.55 -22.63 3.17
N ILE A 483 -0.95 -21.92 2.20
CA ILE A 483 0.09 -22.47 1.34
C ILE A 483 1.36 -22.77 2.13
N ALA A 484 1.80 -21.84 2.98
CA ALA A 484 2.99 -22.03 3.80
C ALA A 484 2.85 -23.22 4.77
N ASN A 485 1.67 -23.41 5.38
CA ASN A 485 1.44 -24.53 6.30
C ASN A 485 1.46 -25.86 5.55
N ARG A 486 0.81 -25.96 4.38
CA ARG A 486 0.85 -27.16 3.54
C ARG A 486 2.27 -27.48 3.07
N LEU A 487 3.03 -26.48 2.63
CA LEU A 487 4.44 -26.63 2.26
C LEU A 487 5.31 -27.08 3.43
N ALA A 488 5.10 -26.53 4.62
CA ALA A 488 5.84 -26.91 5.82
C ALA A 488 5.56 -28.37 6.23
N ILE A 489 4.29 -28.81 6.16
CA ILE A 489 3.93 -30.21 6.42
C ILE A 489 4.64 -31.14 5.44
N ARG A 490 4.60 -30.84 4.14
CA ARG A 490 5.33 -31.61 3.12
C ARG A 490 6.84 -31.65 3.39
N ALA A 491 7.43 -30.53 3.81
CA ALA A 491 8.84 -30.49 4.20
C ALA A 491 9.12 -31.42 5.39
N LEU A 492 8.27 -31.42 6.42
CA LEU A 492 8.41 -32.31 7.57
C LEU A 492 8.25 -33.79 7.20
N GLU A 493 7.39 -34.11 6.22
CA GLU A 493 7.21 -35.47 5.68
C GLU A 493 8.42 -35.94 4.86
N ASN A 494 9.00 -35.05 4.06
CA ASN A 494 10.02 -35.39 3.06
C ASN A 494 11.46 -35.19 3.54
N ILE A 495 11.68 -34.73 4.77
CA ILE A 495 13.02 -34.45 5.31
C ILE A 495 13.20 -35.22 6.62
N PRO A 496 14.30 -35.97 6.76
CA PRO A 496 14.61 -36.62 8.03
C PRO A 496 14.63 -35.63 9.19
N MET A 497 13.89 -35.93 10.25
CA MET A 497 13.73 -35.04 11.41
C MET A 497 15.07 -34.62 12.02
N ASP A 498 16.04 -35.51 12.10
CA ASP A 498 17.36 -35.18 12.65
C ASP A 498 18.11 -34.13 11.81
N ASN A 499 17.91 -34.10 10.49
CA ASN A 499 18.49 -33.05 9.64
C ASN A 499 17.83 -31.69 9.93
N ILE A 500 16.50 -31.67 10.11
CA ILE A 500 15.75 -30.47 10.45
C ILE A 500 16.22 -29.92 11.80
N LEU A 501 16.26 -30.77 12.82
CA LEU A 501 16.65 -30.37 14.17
C LEU A 501 18.13 -29.98 14.22
N ASN A 502 19.02 -30.66 13.51
CA ASN A 502 20.42 -30.25 13.45
C ASN A 502 20.58 -28.84 12.86
N ILE A 503 19.82 -28.47 11.83
CA ILE A 503 19.86 -27.12 11.26
C ILE A 503 19.29 -26.08 12.21
N PHE A 504 18.13 -26.33 12.84
CA PHE A 504 17.47 -25.31 13.64
C PHE A 504 17.95 -25.24 15.10
N GLU A 505 18.30 -26.37 15.72
CA GLU A 505 18.79 -26.42 17.10
C GLU A 505 20.30 -26.16 17.17
N ASN A 506 21.08 -26.74 16.25
CA ASN A 506 22.54 -26.71 16.29
C ASN A 506 23.17 -25.80 15.22
N GLY A 507 22.38 -25.24 14.29
CA GLY A 507 22.89 -24.40 13.21
C GLY A 507 23.37 -23.01 13.64
N GLY A 508 23.28 -22.70 14.93
CA GLY A 508 23.82 -21.48 15.53
C GLY A 508 22.88 -20.28 15.50
N SER A 509 21.74 -20.33 14.82
CA SER A 509 20.79 -19.20 14.80
C SER A 509 19.59 -19.34 15.70
N VAL A 510 19.65 -18.67 16.86
CA VAL A 510 18.58 -18.60 17.85
C VAL A 510 17.29 -18.02 17.25
N ARG A 511 17.42 -17.00 16.41
CA ARG A 511 16.27 -16.32 15.81
C ARG A 511 15.58 -17.22 14.78
N LEU A 512 16.34 -17.99 14.00
CA LEU A 512 15.78 -18.98 13.09
C LEU A 512 15.05 -20.10 13.84
N LEU A 513 15.58 -20.58 14.98
CA LEU A 513 14.89 -21.53 15.86
C LEU A 513 13.56 -20.97 16.39
N LEU A 514 13.53 -19.71 16.82
CA LEU A 514 12.28 -19.06 17.24
C LEU A 514 11.27 -19.01 16.09
N SER A 515 11.73 -18.70 14.89
CA SER A 515 10.90 -18.69 13.68
C SER A 515 10.35 -20.08 13.32
N PHE A 516 11.17 -21.12 13.48
CA PHE A 516 10.80 -22.52 13.31
C PHE A 516 9.73 -22.95 14.33
N SER A 517 9.97 -22.69 15.62
CA SER A 517 9.00 -23.01 16.69
C SER A 517 7.65 -22.31 16.47
N ARG A 518 7.68 -21.07 15.99
CA ARG A 518 6.47 -20.31 15.65
C ARG A 518 5.71 -20.96 14.49
N ARG A 519 6.40 -21.45 13.46
CA ARG A 519 5.74 -22.19 12.37
C ARG A 519 5.11 -23.49 12.88
N LEU A 520 5.83 -24.27 13.69
CA LEU A 520 5.32 -25.53 14.25
C LEU A 520 4.00 -25.36 14.99
N GLY A 521 3.84 -24.23 15.72
CA GLY A 521 2.58 -23.91 16.42
C GLY A 521 1.35 -23.83 15.52
N PHE A 522 1.52 -23.53 14.23
CA PHE A 522 0.43 -23.54 13.25
C PHE A 522 0.15 -24.92 12.65
N LEU A 523 0.96 -25.93 12.97
CA LEU A 523 0.92 -27.29 12.39
C LEU A 523 0.52 -28.33 13.45
N HIS A 524 -0.37 -27.96 14.39
CA HIS A 524 -0.75 -28.79 15.53
C HIS A 524 -1.39 -30.14 15.13
N GLU A 525 -2.01 -30.21 13.95
CA GLU A 525 -2.58 -31.46 13.40
C GLU A 525 -1.53 -32.39 12.78
N SER A 526 -0.29 -31.91 12.56
CA SER A 526 0.76 -32.72 11.93
C SER A 526 1.40 -33.68 12.95
N PRO A 527 1.48 -34.99 12.66
CA PRO A 527 2.17 -35.94 13.53
C PRO A 527 3.67 -35.62 13.66
N TYR A 528 4.29 -35.07 12.62
CA TYR A 528 5.69 -34.66 12.64
C TYR A 528 5.93 -33.46 13.58
N SER A 529 5.03 -32.47 13.57
CA SER A 529 5.08 -31.34 14.50
C SER A 529 4.92 -31.81 15.94
N ASN A 530 3.97 -32.73 16.18
CA ASN A 530 3.78 -33.39 17.47
C ASN A 530 5.04 -34.10 17.93
N ASN A 531 5.68 -34.90 17.07
CA ASN A 531 6.90 -35.64 17.43
C ASN A 531 8.06 -34.70 17.80
N ILE A 532 8.24 -33.59 17.07
CA ILE A 532 9.26 -32.59 17.39
C ILE A 532 8.97 -31.94 18.75
N ALA A 533 7.71 -31.52 18.98
CA ALA A 533 7.32 -30.94 20.26
C ALA A 533 7.54 -31.93 21.42
N ASN A 534 7.12 -33.18 21.27
CA ASN A 534 7.37 -34.27 22.23
C ASN A 534 8.87 -34.41 22.54
N LYS A 535 9.73 -34.43 21.52
CA LYS A 535 11.19 -34.51 21.70
C LYS A 535 11.73 -33.33 22.50
N TRP A 536 11.21 -32.12 22.29
CA TRP A 536 11.63 -30.94 23.06
C TRP A 536 11.26 -31.02 24.54
N PHE A 537 10.15 -31.67 24.92
CA PHE A 537 9.76 -31.90 26.31
C PHE A 537 10.35 -33.18 26.94
N SER A 538 10.88 -34.08 26.12
CA SER A 538 11.50 -35.33 26.59
C SER A 538 12.75 -35.08 27.45
N PHE A 539 13.21 -36.10 28.18
CA PHE A 539 14.39 -35.98 29.04
C PHE A 539 15.64 -35.55 28.23
N GLY A 540 16.31 -34.49 28.68
CA GLY A 540 17.43 -33.87 27.97
C GLY A 540 17.03 -32.93 26.82
N GLY A 541 15.73 -32.81 26.51
CA GLY A 541 15.19 -31.87 25.53
C GLY A 541 15.22 -30.42 25.99
N MET A 542 15.10 -29.48 25.05
CA MET A 542 15.28 -28.04 25.34
C MET A 542 14.22 -27.44 26.29
N LEU A 543 13.04 -28.04 26.36
CA LEU A 543 11.89 -27.66 27.21
C LEU A 543 11.67 -28.64 28.37
N HIS A 544 12.59 -29.57 28.62
CA HIS A 544 12.48 -30.56 29.70
C HIS A 544 12.29 -29.94 31.09
N ASN A 545 13.08 -28.92 31.42
CA ASN A 545 13.04 -28.24 32.70
C ASN A 545 12.51 -26.80 32.56
N LEU A 546 11.31 -26.53 33.09
CA LEU A 546 10.65 -25.22 32.97
C LEU A 546 11.12 -24.20 34.01
N SER A 547 11.80 -24.61 35.08
CA SER A 547 12.26 -23.70 36.15
C SER A 547 13.42 -22.80 35.72
N GLU A 548 14.19 -23.22 34.72
CA GLU A 548 15.41 -22.52 34.23
C GLU A 548 15.22 -21.87 32.85
N LEU A 549 13.97 -21.60 32.42
CA LEU A 549 13.74 -21.04 31.09
C LEU A 549 14.15 -19.57 31.01
N GLY A 550 15.23 -19.30 30.26
CA GLY A 550 15.53 -17.98 29.71
C GLY A 550 14.45 -17.48 28.74
N SER A 551 14.52 -16.20 28.36
CA SER A 551 13.52 -15.53 27.51
C SER A 551 13.24 -16.24 26.17
N ILE A 552 14.29 -16.79 25.55
CA ILE A 552 14.22 -17.53 24.29
C ILE A 552 13.37 -18.79 24.47
N LYS A 553 13.72 -19.67 25.42
CA LYS A 553 13.01 -20.93 25.63
C LYS A 553 11.56 -20.71 26.07
N ARG A 554 11.26 -19.63 26.81
CA ARG A 554 9.87 -19.24 27.11
C ARG A 554 9.07 -18.87 25.85
N SER A 555 9.71 -18.23 24.88
CA SER A 555 9.06 -17.90 23.61
C SER A 555 8.81 -19.15 22.77
N ILE A 556 9.78 -20.08 22.73
CA ILE A 556 9.61 -21.40 22.10
C ILE A 556 8.45 -22.15 22.76
N LEU A 557 8.43 -22.23 24.10
CA LEU A 557 7.35 -22.86 24.87
C LEU A 557 5.98 -22.30 24.47
N ARG A 558 5.82 -20.97 24.44
CA ARG A 558 4.55 -20.34 24.03
C ARG A 558 4.13 -20.74 22.62
N ASN A 559 5.08 -20.85 21.70
CA ASN A 559 4.79 -21.20 20.31
C ASN A 559 4.35 -22.67 20.16
N VAL A 560 4.96 -23.60 20.91
CA VAL A 560 4.68 -25.04 20.76
C VAL A 560 3.69 -25.59 21.77
N ALA A 561 3.34 -24.85 22.82
CA ALA A 561 2.39 -25.29 23.83
C ALA A 561 1.04 -25.75 23.24
N PRO A 562 0.46 -25.09 22.22
CA PRO A 562 -0.79 -25.56 21.60
C PRO A 562 -0.68 -26.92 20.89
N ILE A 563 0.53 -27.39 20.58
CA ILE A 563 0.75 -28.66 19.86
C ILE A 563 0.56 -29.85 20.81
N VAL A 564 1.12 -29.76 22.03
CA VAL A 564 1.13 -30.85 23.02
C VAL A 564 0.63 -30.38 24.40
N PRO A 565 -0.63 -29.91 24.49
CA PRO A 565 -1.13 -29.24 25.69
C PRO A 565 -1.07 -30.12 26.95
N GLY A 566 -1.33 -31.43 26.84
CA GLY A 566 -1.25 -32.35 27.97
C GLY A 566 0.17 -32.44 28.57
N ILE A 567 1.18 -32.60 27.72
CA ILE A 567 2.59 -32.68 28.15
C ILE A 567 3.04 -31.37 28.80
N VAL A 568 2.59 -30.23 28.26
CA VAL A 568 2.88 -28.91 28.81
C VAL A 568 2.32 -28.81 30.23
N LEU A 569 1.05 -29.20 30.44
CA LEU A 569 0.41 -29.19 31.75
C LEU A 569 1.14 -30.12 32.73
N ASP A 570 1.42 -31.37 32.33
CA ASP A 570 2.16 -32.33 33.17
C ASP A 570 3.54 -31.79 33.58
N THR A 571 4.23 -31.12 32.65
CA THR A 571 5.57 -30.55 32.91
C THR A 571 5.47 -29.35 33.85
N ILE A 572 4.43 -28.52 33.70
CA ILE A 572 4.14 -27.40 34.61
C ILE A 572 3.81 -27.92 36.02
N GLU A 573 2.96 -28.93 36.15
CA GLU A 573 2.59 -29.55 37.43
C GLU A 573 3.81 -30.17 38.14
N LYS A 574 4.63 -30.94 37.40
CA LYS A 574 5.89 -31.50 37.92
C LYS A 574 6.80 -30.38 38.42
N THR A 575 7.01 -29.34 37.63
CA THR A 575 7.86 -28.20 38.00
C THR A 575 7.31 -27.48 39.24
N ALA A 576 5.98 -27.31 39.34
CA ALA A 576 5.33 -26.71 40.51
C ALA A 576 5.53 -27.53 41.79
N SER A 577 5.47 -28.85 41.68
CA SER A 577 5.65 -29.77 42.81
C SER A 577 7.09 -29.84 43.31
N THR A 578 8.08 -29.67 42.43
CA THR A 578 9.50 -29.76 42.77
C THR A 578 10.13 -28.42 43.13
N THR A 579 9.55 -27.31 42.69
CA THR A 579 10.13 -25.97 42.86
C THR A 579 9.03 -24.91 43.08
N PRO A 580 8.41 -24.85 44.27
CA PRO A 580 7.25 -23.99 44.53
C PRO A 580 7.49 -22.50 44.22
N ASP A 581 8.71 -22.00 44.47
CA ASP A 581 9.09 -20.61 44.25
C ASP A 581 9.29 -20.24 42.76
N ALA A 582 9.57 -21.22 41.90
CA ALA A 582 9.74 -20.99 40.46
C ALA A 582 8.41 -20.59 39.78
N PHE A 583 7.28 -20.94 40.39
CA PHE A 583 5.95 -20.66 39.86
C PHE A 583 5.53 -19.18 40.00
N PHE A 584 6.09 -18.46 40.99
CA PHE A 584 5.82 -17.02 41.17
C PHE A 584 6.27 -16.18 39.96
N LEU A 585 7.23 -16.66 39.16
CA LEU A 585 7.73 -16.01 37.94
C LEU A 585 6.79 -16.12 36.73
N PHE A 586 5.80 -17.02 36.73
CA PHE A 586 4.79 -17.09 35.68
C PHE A 586 3.63 -16.10 35.93
N ARG A 587 3.39 -15.66 37.18
CA ARG A 587 2.32 -14.71 37.55
C ARG A 587 2.71 -13.22 37.44
N MET A 588 3.99 -12.85 37.56
CA MET A 588 4.38 -11.44 37.80
C MET A 588 4.59 -10.53 36.57
N LYS A 589 4.27 -10.94 35.34
CA LYS A 589 4.37 -10.03 34.15
C LYS A 589 3.05 -9.70 33.46
N THR A 590 1.91 -10.10 34.02
CA THR A 590 0.57 -9.69 33.56
C THR A 590 -0.04 -8.59 34.43
N VAL A 591 0.61 -8.18 35.53
CA VAL A 591 0.11 -7.12 36.42
C VAL A 591 1.25 -6.18 36.81
N LYS A 592 1.65 -5.30 35.90
CA LYS A 592 2.04 -3.93 36.24
C LYS A 592 1.45 -3.02 35.17
N ARG A 593 0.54 -2.18 35.64
CA ARG A 593 -0.32 -1.23 34.93
C ARG A 593 0.44 -0.32 33.99
#